data_AF-A0A528IQ13-F1
#
_entry.id   AF-A0A528IQ13-F1
#
_cell.length_a   1.000
_cell.length_b   1.000
_cell.length_c   1.000
_cell.angle_alpha   90.00
_cell.angle_beta   90.00
_cell.angle_gamma   90.00
#
_symmetry.space_group_name_H-M   'P 1'
#
loop_
_entity.id
_entity.type
_entity.pdbx_description
1 polymer ?
#
loop_
_entity_poly.entity_id
_entity_poly.type
_entity_poly.pdbx_seq_one_letter_code
_entity_poly.pdbx_strand_id
1 'polypeptide(L)'
;GWDWEGVLPYFRRLECDLDFRDHFHGNSGPLPISRADKGEWSGFVNAVSTAFEDENIPFWPDFNGEFRDGHSVVPLTNLNRRRVSAAMAYLPESVRARTNLTILAETTVVKLTLSGRKITGVDTESKTGRRQSYSAPTVVLCAGAIHSPAILMRSGIGPAKPLSELGIQVIADIKGVGKNLQEHAGVAISAYLKPEDRMLPTATGYIQMHARYSSGHDGCPPTDMAISVLAKSAWHPIGKRLGTLNFWVNRVYSTGTVSLKSSSHFIEPEVNFDMLSDQRDAERLKNAFRFVARLINHKA
;
A
#
# COMPACT_ATOMS: atom_id res chain seq x y z
N GLY A 1 0.26 -5.39 -22.29
CA GLY A 1 -1.11 -5.24 -21.74
C GLY A 1 -1.10 -4.78 -20.30
N TRP A 2 -0.42 -5.53 -19.42
CA TRP A 2 -0.07 -5.14 -18.04
C TRP A 2 1.45 -5.12 -17.81
N ASP A 3 2.22 -5.16 -18.89
CA ASP A 3 3.66 -4.90 -18.92
C ASP A 3 3.94 -3.42 -18.65
N TRP A 4 5.21 -3.07 -18.41
CA TRP A 4 5.62 -1.70 -18.10
C TRP A 4 5.13 -0.68 -19.13
N GLU A 5 5.37 -0.95 -20.42
CA GLU A 5 4.93 -0.07 -21.51
C GLU A 5 3.40 0.08 -21.56
N GLY A 6 2.65 -0.98 -21.25
CA GLY A 6 1.20 -0.96 -21.20
C GLY A 6 0.63 -0.17 -20.02
N VAL A 7 1.30 -0.18 -18.86
CA VAL A 7 0.81 0.52 -17.65
C VAL A 7 1.31 1.96 -17.53
N LEU A 8 2.46 2.31 -18.13
CA LEU A 8 3.07 3.64 -18.03
C LEU A 8 2.10 4.79 -18.41
N PRO A 9 1.31 4.72 -19.50
CA PRO A 9 0.33 5.77 -19.82
C PRO A 9 -0.71 5.99 -18.71
N TYR A 10 -1.03 4.97 -17.91
CA TYR A 10 -1.97 5.07 -16.81
C TYR A 10 -1.34 5.67 -15.55
N PHE A 11 -0.08 5.36 -15.24
CA PHE A 11 0.69 6.06 -14.20
C PHE A 11 0.77 7.56 -14.51
N ARG A 12 1.11 7.92 -15.76
CA ARG A 12 1.13 9.33 -16.20
C ARG A 12 -0.26 9.98 -16.15
N ARG A 13 -1.33 9.27 -16.51
CA ARG A 13 -2.68 9.83 -16.46
C ARG A 13 -3.20 10.04 -15.03
N LEU A 14 -2.73 9.24 -14.08
CA LEU A 14 -3.11 9.28 -12.68
C LEU A 14 -2.64 10.58 -11.99
N GLU A 15 -1.44 11.04 -12.33
CA GLU A 15 -0.74 12.05 -11.55
C GLU A 15 -0.62 13.44 -12.22
N CYS A 16 -0.43 14.44 -11.36
CA CYS A 16 0.13 15.74 -11.67
C CYS A 16 1.37 15.90 -10.78
N ASP A 17 2.53 15.45 -11.27
CA ASP A 17 3.81 15.63 -10.59
C ASP A 17 4.24 17.10 -10.68
N LEU A 18 4.45 17.71 -9.53
CA LEU A 18 4.80 19.13 -9.40
C LEU A 18 6.31 19.37 -9.49
N ASP A 19 7.12 18.31 -9.37
CA ASP A 19 8.58 18.38 -9.31
C ASP A 19 9.23 17.90 -10.62
N PHE A 20 8.65 16.88 -11.30
CA PHE A 20 9.21 16.27 -12.50
C PHE A 20 8.27 16.32 -13.71
N ARG A 21 8.84 16.43 -14.91
CA ARG A 21 8.09 16.58 -16.18
C ARG A 21 8.66 15.77 -17.34
N ASP A 22 9.44 14.74 -17.05
CA ASP A 22 10.01 13.88 -18.08
C ASP A 22 8.99 12.86 -18.64
N HIS A 23 9.49 11.87 -19.38
CA HIS A 23 8.66 10.88 -20.05
C HIS A 23 7.96 9.87 -19.11
N PHE A 24 8.40 9.75 -17.86
CA PHE A 24 7.77 8.88 -16.86
C PHE A 24 6.57 9.52 -16.17
N HIS A 25 6.47 10.85 -16.25
CA HIS A 25 5.55 11.63 -15.42
C HIS A 25 4.33 12.20 -16.14
N GLY A 26 3.27 12.38 -15.34
CA GLY A 26 2.07 13.13 -15.69
C GLY A 26 2.05 14.52 -15.09
N ASN A 27 1.46 15.50 -15.77
CA ASN A 27 1.35 16.88 -15.27
C ASN A 27 -0.09 17.43 -15.29
N SER A 28 -1.08 16.55 -15.50
CA SER A 28 -2.48 16.94 -15.69
C SER A 28 -3.47 15.98 -15.03
N GLY A 29 -3.00 14.90 -14.41
CA GLY A 29 -3.84 13.97 -13.67
C GLY A 29 -4.38 14.57 -12.38
N PRO A 30 -5.41 13.95 -11.78
CA PRO A 30 -6.10 14.53 -10.63
C PRO A 30 -5.33 14.37 -9.30
N LEU A 31 -4.30 13.52 -9.23
CA LEU A 31 -3.48 13.35 -8.02
C LEU A 31 -2.24 14.24 -8.07
N PRO A 32 -2.18 15.34 -7.29
CA PRO A 32 -0.97 16.14 -7.18
C PRO A 32 0.08 15.36 -6.41
N ILE A 33 1.26 15.21 -7.00
CA ILE A 33 2.43 14.56 -6.38
C ILE A 33 3.48 15.64 -6.12
N SER A 34 3.98 15.69 -4.89
CA SER A 34 5.12 16.53 -4.55
C SER A 34 6.01 15.86 -3.53
N ARG A 35 7.26 16.30 -3.50
CA ARG A 35 8.29 15.86 -2.56
C ARG A 35 8.60 16.97 -1.57
N ALA A 36 9.00 16.59 -0.37
CA ALA A 36 9.47 17.56 0.61
C ALA A 36 10.84 18.11 0.20
N ASP A 37 11.08 19.38 0.47
CA ASP A 37 12.39 20.01 0.25
C ASP A 37 13.43 19.39 1.20
N LYS A 38 14.66 19.17 0.71
CA LYS A 38 15.75 18.62 1.53
C LYS A 38 16.08 19.50 2.74
N GLY A 39 15.87 20.81 2.65
CA GLY A 39 16.01 21.74 3.76
C GLY A 39 15.04 21.49 4.91
N GLU A 40 13.97 20.70 4.72
CA GLU A 40 13.08 20.27 5.80
C GLU A 40 13.55 18.97 6.51
N TRP A 41 14.64 18.34 6.04
CA TRP A 41 15.17 17.11 6.66
C TRP A 41 15.68 17.38 8.07
N SER A 42 15.35 16.47 9.00
CA SER A 42 15.92 16.52 10.34
C SER A 42 17.41 16.16 10.32
N GLY A 43 18.17 16.50 11.38
CA GLY A 43 19.58 16.09 11.49
C GLY A 43 19.74 14.57 11.39
N PHE A 44 18.82 13.80 12.00
CA PHE A 44 18.77 12.34 11.85
C PHE A 44 18.65 11.87 10.39
N VAL A 45 17.77 12.50 9.61
CA VAL A 45 17.56 12.11 8.20
C VAL A 45 18.75 12.48 7.33
N ASN A 46 19.40 13.62 7.59
CA ASN A 46 20.66 13.98 6.95
C ASN A 46 21.77 12.96 7.27
N ALA A 47 21.94 12.58 8.54
CA ALA A 47 22.92 11.58 8.95
C ALA A 47 22.68 10.21 8.28
N VAL A 48 21.41 9.77 8.20
CA VAL A 48 21.04 8.54 7.50
C VAL A 48 21.31 8.64 5.99
N SER A 49 21.08 9.80 5.37
CA SER A 49 21.43 10.05 3.96
C SER A 49 22.91 9.80 3.70
N THR A 50 23.78 10.39 4.53
CA THR A 50 25.24 10.18 4.46
C THR A 50 25.60 8.71 4.66
N ALA A 51 25.02 8.04 5.66
CA ALA A 51 25.26 6.62 5.91
C ALA A 51 24.84 5.73 4.74
N PHE A 52 23.78 6.09 4.01
CA PHE A 52 23.40 5.39 2.79
C PHE A 52 24.42 5.60 1.66
N GLU A 53 24.94 6.82 1.47
CA GLU A 53 25.96 7.08 0.45
C GLU A 53 27.24 6.28 0.72
N ASP A 54 27.69 6.20 1.97
CA ASP A 54 28.85 5.40 2.39
C ASP A 54 28.64 3.88 2.17
N GLU A 55 27.40 3.42 2.18
CA GLU A 55 27.01 2.03 1.87
C GLU A 55 26.67 1.81 0.38
N ASN A 56 27.05 2.74 -0.50
CA ASN A 56 26.78 2.70 -1.95
C ASN A 56 25.27 2.65 -2.31
N ILE A 57 24.44 3.29 -1.50
CA ILE A 57 23.02 3.53 -1.76
C ILE A 57 22.88 5.02 -2.11
N PRO A 58 23.12 5.44 -3.36
CA PRO A 58 23.23 6.85 -3.74
C PRO A 58 21.89 7.59 -3.67
N PHE A 59 21.93 8.92 -3.57
CA PHE A 59 20.73 9.74 -3.64
C PHE A 59 20.21 9.89 -5.08
N TRP A 60 18.93 9.58 -5.31
CA TRP A 60 18.20 9.88 -6.54
C TRP A 60 17.04 10.84 -6.23
N PRO A 61 16.88 11.96 -6.93
CA PRO A 61 15.83 12.93 -6.62
C PRO A 61 14.42 12.42 -6.96
N ASP A 62 14.33 11.43 -7.86
CA ASP A 62 13.06 10.83 -8.26
C ASP A 62 13.12 9.30 -8.30
N PHE A 63 12.27 8.67 -7.50
CA PHE A 63 12.15 7.20 -7.43
C PHE A 63 11.07 6.62 -8.34
N ASN A 64 10.22 7.46 -8.92
CA ASN A 64 9.17 7.02 -9.83
C ASN A 64 9.68 6.90 -11.28
N GLY A 65 10.76 7.60 -11.64
CA GLY A 65 11.47 7.50 -12.93
C GLY A 65 12.87 6.87 -12.87
N GLU A 66 13.43 6.67 -11.67
CA GLU A 66 14.63 5.84 -11.46
C GLU A 66 14.22 4.44 -11.00
N PHE A 67 14.94 3.38 -11.42
CA PHE A 67 14.60 1.99 -11.09
C PHE A 67 15.76 1.20 -10.45
N ARG A 68 16.87 1.87 -10.11
CA ARG A 68 18.03 1.26 -9.44
C ARG A 68 18.00 1.46 -7.92
N ASP A 69 18.90 0.76 -7.24
CA ASP A 69 19.19 0.95 -5.82
C ASP A 69 19.58 2.40 -5.51
N GLY A 70 19.18 2.87 -4.33
CA GLY A 70 19.48 4.22 -3.85
C GLY A 70 18.55 4.66 -2.73
N HIS A 71 18.58 5.96 -2.44
CA HIS A 71 17.65 6.62 -1.52
C HIS A 71 17.11 7.93 -2.11
N SER A 72 15.94 8.37 -1.68
CA SER A 72 15.22 9.51 -2.24
C SER A 72 14.29 10.16 -1.22
N VAL A 73 13.85 11.37 -1.55
CA VAL A 73 12.68 12.00 -0.94
C VAL A 73 11.42 11.21 -1.28
N VAL A 74 10.47 11.16 -0.35
CA VAL A 74 9.22 10.42 -0.57
C VAL A 74 8.28 11.24 -1.46
N PRO A 75 7.82 10.72 -2.61
CA PRO A 75 6.73 11.35 -3.35
C PRO A 75 5.42 11.18 -2.57
N LEU A 76 4.74 12.30 -2.32
CA LEU A 76 3.51 12.33 -1.54
C LEU A 76 2.36 12.89 -2.38
N THR A 77 1.20 12.27 -2.24
CA THR A 77 -0.04 12.79 -2.83
C THR A 77 -0.59 13.93 -1.98
N ASN A 78 -0.01 15.12 -2.15
CA ASN A 78 -0.30 16.31 -1.37
C ASN A 78 -0.48 17.54 -2.25
N LEU A 79 -1.34 18.46 -1.81
CA LEU A 79 -1.43 19.82 -2.34
C LEU A 79 -1.42 20.80 -1.17
N ASN A 80 -0.58 21.83 -1.24
CA ASN A 80 -0.42 22.82 -0.17
C ASN A 80 -0.22 22.17 1.21
N ARG A 81 0.65 21.15 1.28
CA ARG A 81 1.00 20.40 2.50
C ARG A 81 -0.15 19.62 3.13
N ARG A 82 -1.24 19.36 2.37
CA ARG A 82 -2.39 18.56 2.81
C ARG A 82 -2.56 17.34 1.93
N ARG A 83 -2.91 16.22 2.57
CA ARG A 83 -3.24 14.97 1.87
C ARG A 83 -4.37 15.19 0.87
N VAL A 84 -4.18 14.70 -0.34
CA VAL A 84 -5.24 14.53 -1.34
C VAL A 84 -5.53 13.04 -1.48
N SER A 85 -6.75 12.62 -1.12
CA SER A 85 -7.17 11.23 -1.28
C SER A 85 -7.72 10.98 -2.69
N ALA A 86 -7.80 9.71 -3.10
CA ALA A 86 -8.47 9.34 -4.35
C ALA A 86 -9.93 9.86 -4.41
N ALA A 87 -10.65 9.86 -3.29
CA ALA A 87 -12.01 10.40 -3.23
C ALA A 87 -12.05 11.93 -3.42
N MET A 88 -11.08 12.67 -2.88
CA MET A 88 -10.99 14.12 -3.11
C MET A 88 -10.66 14.44 -4.57
N ALA A 89 -9.76 13.66 -5.16
CA ALA A 89 -9.27 13.86 -6.52
C ALA A 89 -10.26 13.42 -7.62
N TYR A 90 -10.87 12.25 -7.47
CA TYR A 90 -11.77 11.67 -8.49
C TYR A 90 -13.25 11.92 -8.22
N LEU A 91 -13.63 12.30 -6.99
CA LEU A 91 -15.00 12.70 -6.65
C LEU A 91 -15.02 14.13 -6.08
N PRO A 92 -14.50 15.14 -6.80
CA PRO A 92 -14.71 16.54 -6.42
C PRO A 92 -16.19 16.91 -6.54
N GLU A 93 -16.57 18.07 -6.01
CA GLU A 93 -17.96 18.55 -6.00
C GLU A 93 -18.61 18.51 -7.39
N SER A 94 -17.88 18.92 -8.43
CA SER A 94 -18.34 18.89 -9.82
C SER A 94 -18.66 17.48 -10.35
N VAL A 95 -17.96 16.45 -9.86
CA VAL A 95 -18.26 15.06 -10.20
C VAL A 95 -19.44 14.53 -9.38
N ARG A 96 -19.51 14.89 -8.09
CA ARG A 96 -20.62 14.50 -7.20
C ARG A 96 -21.96 15.09 -7.63
N ALA A 97 -21.95 16.26 -8.26
CA ALA A 97 -23.14 16.93 -8.77
C ALA A 97 -23.70 16.31 -10.06
N ARG A 98 -22.99 15.36 -10.68
CA ARG A 98 -23.47 14.71 -11.91
C ARG A 98 -24.70 13.84 -11.63
N THR A 99 -25.78 14.08 -12.36
CA THR A 99 -27.07 13.38 -12.17
C THR A 99 -27.02 11.88 -12.49
N ASN A 100 -26.00 11.44 -13.24
CA ASN A 100 -25.77 10.03 -13.57
C ASN A 100 -24.82 9.32 -12.59
N LEU A 101 -24.44 9.94 -11.46
CA LEU A 101 -23.64 9.33 -10.40
C LEU A 101 -24.44 9.32 -9.09
N THR A 102 -24.54 8.15 -8.47
CA THR A 102 -25.08 8.00 -7.12
C THR A 102 -23.99 7.47 -6.20
N ILE A 103 -23.79 8.13 -5.06
CA ILE A 103 -22.82 7.72 -4.04
C ILE A 103 -23.58 7.30 -2.80
N LEU A 104 -23.43 6.03 -2.41
CA LEU A 104 -24.04 5.46 -1.22
C LEU A 104 -22.94 5.24 -0.17
N ALA A 105 -22.74 6.23 0.70
CA ALA A 105 -21.87 6.08 1.86
C ALA A 105 -22.54 5.19 2.93
N GLU A 106 -21.75 4.69 3.89
CA GLU A 106 -22.26 3.88 5.01
C GLU A 106 -23.16 2.70 4.58
N THR A 107 -22.85 2.12 3.42
CA THR A 107 -23.60 1.04 2.78
C THR A 107 -22.65 -0.09 2.43
N THR A 108 -22.86 -1.23 3.07
CA THR A 108 -22.01 -2.42 2.92
C THR A 108 -22.57 -3.32 1.83
N VAL A 109 -21.76 -3.71 0.85
CA VAL A 109 -22.11 -4.76 -0.10
C VAL A 109 -22.00 -6.11 0.60
N VAL A 110 -23.12 -6.82 0.71
CA VAL A 110 -23.23 -8.11 1.41
C VAL A 110 -22.78 -9.25 0.49
N LYS A 111 -23.38 -9.31 -0.71
CA LYS A 111 -23.10 -10.29 -1.76
C LYS A 111 -23.53 -9.77 -3.13
N LEU A 112 -23.10 -10.44 -4.19
CA LEU A 112 -23.56 -10.24 -5.55
C LEU A 112 -24.91 -10.96 -5.75
N THR A 113 -25.76 -10.41 -6.62
CA THR A 113 -26.96 -11.10 -7.11
C THR A 113 -26.68 -11.74 -8.47
N LEU A 114 -27.22 -12.93 -8.72
CA LEU A 114 -26.93 -13.72 -9.92
C LEU A 114 -28.18 -14.38 -10.50
N SER A 115 -28.19 -14.53 -11.83
CA SER A 115 -29.10 -15.40 -12.57
C SER A 115 -28.27 -16.46 -13.31
N GLY A 116 -28.28 -17.69 -12.80
CA GLY A 116 -27.31 -18.71 -13.19
C GLY A 116 -25.88 -18.23 -12.92
N ARG A 117 -25.08 -18.08 -13.98
CA ARG A 117 -23.69 -17.56 -13.91
C ARG A 117 -23.55 -16.08 -14.23
N LYS A 118 -24.65 -15.39 -14.55
CA LYS A 118 -24.63 -13.95 -14.86
C LYS A 118 -24.84 -13.15 -13.58
N ILE A 119 -23.90 -12.26 -13.25
CA ILE A 119 -24.09 -11.27 -12.20
C ILE A 119 -25.13 -10.25 -12.67
N THR A 120 -26.13 -9.98 -11.83
CA THR A 120 -27.25 -9.07 -12.12
C THR A 120 -27.28 -7.84 -11.22
N GLY A 121 -26.38 -7.75 -10.24
CA GLY A 121 -26.38 -6.66 -9.27
C GLY A 121 -25.73 -7.01 -7.94
N VAL A 122 -26.13 -6.29 -6.89
CA VAL A 122 -25.61 -6.43 -5.53
C VAL A 122 -26.72 -6.31 -4.49
N ASP A 123 -26.58 -7.08 -3.41
CA ASP A 123 -27.34 -6.88 -2.17
C ASP A 123 -26.49 -6.06 -1.20
N THR A 124 -27.13 -5.11 -0.55
CA THR A 124 -26.48 -4.18 0.38
C THR A 124 -27.23 -4.07 1.69
N GLU A 125 -26.53 -3.61 2.71
CA GLU A 125 -27.10 -3.26 4.01
C GLU A 125 -26.54 -1.91 4.46
N SER A 126 -27.43 -0.98 4.84
CA SER A 126 -27.02 0.30 5.41
C SER A 126 -26.51 0.13 6.84
N LYS A 127 -25.85 1.16 7.37
CA LYS A 127 -25.50 1.26 8.79
C LYS A 127 -26.69 1.12 9.77
N THR A 128 -27.91 1.40 9.32
CA THR A 128 -29.15 1.21 10.12
C THR A 128 -29.75 -0.20 10.00
N GLY A 129 -29.09 -1.11 9.28
CA GLY A 129 -29.56 -2.48 9.03
C GLY A 129 -30.59 -2.60 7.89
N ARG A 130 -30.87 -1.51 7.16
CA ARG A 130 -31.80 -1.55 6.03
C ARG A 130 -31.16 -2.30 4.87
N ARG A 131 -31.79 -3.40 4.45
CA ARG A 131 -31.36 -4.18 3.28
C ARG A 131 -31.97 -3.63 1.99
N GLN A 132 -31.17 -3.59 0.94
CA GLN A 132 -31.60 -3.17 -0.39
C GLN A 132 -30.81 -3.87 -1.49
N SER A 133 -31.49 -4.26 -2.57
CA SER A 133 -30.88 -4.83 -3.77
C SER A 133 -30.81 -3.80 -4.88
N TYR A 134 -29.69 -3.74 -5.59
CA TYR A 134 -29.47 -2.89 -6.75
C TYR A 134 -29.15 -3.74 -7.97
N SER A 135 -29.90 -3.55 -9.07
CA SER A 135 -29.63 -4.25 -10.33
C SER A 135 -28.64 -3.47 -11.18
N ALA A 136 -27.70 -4.17 -11.82
CA ALA A 136 -26.74 -3.56 -12.72
C ALA A 136 -26.32 -4.55 -13.83
N PRO A 137 -26.15 -4.08 -15.09
CA PRO A 137 -25.63 -4.93 -16.17
C PRO A 137 -24.14 -5.25 -16.00
N THR A 138 -23.41 -4.42 -15.26
CA THR A 138 -21.99 -4.58 -14.96
C THR A 138 -21.75 -4.23 -13.49
N VAL A 139 -21.05 -5.09 -12.77
CA VAL A 139 -20.60 -4.85 -11.40
C VAL A 139 -19.08 -4.88 -11.36
N VAL A 140 -18.45 -3.84 -10.81
CA VAL A 140 -17.00 -3.75 -10.62
C VAL A 140 -16.70 -3.83 -9.14
N LEU A 141 -15.96 -4.85 -8.72
CA LEU A 141 -15.64 -5.08 -7.32
C LEU A 141 -14.32 -4.41 -6.94
N CYS A 142 -14.40 -3.35 -6.12
CA CYS A 142 -13.26 -2.57 -5.67
C CYS A 142 -13.15 -2.55 -4.12
N ALA A 143 -13.50 -3.66 -3.46
CA ALA A 143 -13.54 -3.76 -2.00
C ALA A 143 -12.16 -4.11 -1.37
N GLY A 144 -11.07 -3.94 -2.12
CA GLY A 144 -9.71 -4.27 -1.68
C GLY A 144 -9.40 -5.77 -1.65
N ALA A 145 -8.14 -6.11 -1.37
CA ALA A 145 -7.61 -7.48 -1.44
C ALA A 145 -8.21 -8.44 -0.40
N ILE A 146 -8.75 -7.92 0.70
CA ILE A 146 -9.37 -8.73 1.77
C ILE A 146 -10.86 -8.93 1.51
N HIS A 147 -11.63 -7.85 1.30
CA HIS A 147 -13.08 -7.97 1.24
C HIS A 147 -13.63 -8.33 -0.14
N SER A 148 -12.90 -8.07 -1.24
CA SER A 148 -13.32 -8.53 -2.58
C SER A 148 -13.44 -10.06 -2.66
N PRO A 149 -12.43 -10.87 -2.30
CA PRO A 149 -12.61 -12.33 -2.30
C PRO A 149 -13.66 -12.79 -1.29
N ALA A 150 -13.84 -12.11 -0.16
CA ALA A 150 -14.91 -12.44 0.80
C ALA A 150 -16.32 -12.25 0.20
N ILE A 151 -16.55 -11.16 -0.54
CA ILE A 151 -17.81 -10.90 -1.25
C ILE A 151 -18.04 -11.97 -2.33
N LEU A 152 -17.01 -12.31 -3.12
CA LEU A 152 -17.11 -13.39 -4.12
C LEU A 152 -17.49 -14.72 -3.46
N MET A 153 -16.82 -15.09 -2.38
CA MET A 153 -17.09 -16.33 -1.64
C MET A 153 -18.52 -16.36 -1.07
N ARG A 154 -18.99 -15.28 -0.43
CA ARG A 154 -20.38 -15.17 0.06
C ARG A 154 -21.41 -15.22 -1.07
N SER A 155 -20.99 -14.91 -2.29
CA SER A 155 -21.82 -14.99 -3.50
C SER A 155 -21.73 -16.35 -4.20
N GLY A 156 -21.07 -17.35 -3.61
CA GLY A 156 -20.95 -18.68 -4.21
C GLY A 156 -19.83 -18.82 -5.25
N ILE A 157 -18.89 -17.87 -5.30
CA ILE A 157 -17.74 -17.87 -6.22
C ILE A 157 -16.46 -18.05 -5.40
N GLY A 158 -15.90 -19.25 -5.39
CA GLY A 158 -14.72 -19.57 -4.59
C GLY A 158 -14.52 -21.08 -4.44
N PRO A 159 -13.68 -21.54 -3.50
CA PRO A 159 -13.38 -22.96 -3.33
C PRO A 159 -14.62 -23.75 -2.86
N ALA A 160 -15.09 -24.71 -3.66
CA ALA A 160 -16.40 -25.35 -3.46
C ALA A 160 -16.62 -25.99 -2.09
N LYS A 161 -15.64 -26.76 -1.58
CA LYS A 161 -15.77 -27.48 -0.31
C LYS A 161 -15.95 -26.53 0.89
N PRO A 162 -15.06 -25.55 1.14
CA PRO A 162 -15.26 -24.56 2.20
C PRO A 162 -16.59 -23.79 2.09
N LEU A 163 -17.03 -23.46 0.87
CA LEU A 163 -18.31 -22.77 0.68
C LEU A 163 -19.50 -23.65 1.08
N SER A 164 -19.49 -24.92 0.66
CA SER A 164 -20.56 -25.87 1.00
C SER A 164 -20.61 -26.17 2.50
N GLU A 165 -19.46 -26.25 3.18
CA GLU A 165 -19.37 -26.41 4.64
C GLU A 165 -20.01 -25.23 5.40
N LEU A 166 -20.04 -24.03 4.80
CA LEU A 166 -20.71 -22.84 5.35
C LEU A 166 -22.18 -22.69 4.87
N GLY A 167 -22.72 -23.69 4.17
CA GLY A 167 -24.07 -23.66 3.62
C GLY A 167 -24.26 -22.68 2.45
N ILE A 168 -23.17 -22.26 1.80
CA ILE A 168 -23.21 -21.35 0.65
C ILE A 168 -23.35 -22.19 -0.63
N GLN A 169 -24.37 -21.90 -1.43
CA GLN A 169 -24.53 -22.53 -2.75
C GLN A 169 -23.34 -22.19 -3.66
N VAL A 170 -22.69 -23.21 -4.20
CA VAL A 170 -21.56 -23.04 -5.11
C VAL A 170 -22.07 -22.76 -6.53
N ILE A 171 -21.75 -21.57 -7.05
CA ILE A 171 -22.07 -21.14 -8.43
C ILE A 171 -20.87 -21.36 -9.35
N ALA A 172 -19.66 -21.11 -8.85
CA ALA A 172 -18.42 -21.36 -9.56
C ALA A 172 -17.31 -21.79 -8.59
N ASP A 173 -16.78 -23.00 -8.79
CA ASP A 173 -15.63 -23.51 -8.05
C ASP A 173 -14.34 -22.87 -8.57
N ILE A 174 -13.95 -21.74 -7.97
CA ILE A 174 -12.72 -21.01 -8.31
C ILE A 174 -11.77 -21.08 -7.13
N LYS A 175 -10.88 -22.08 -7.14
CA LYS A 175 -9.93 -22.37 -6.06
C LYS A 175 -8.96 -21.23 -5.73
N GLY A 176 -8.72 -20.33 -6.69
CA GLY A 176 -7.84 -19.17 -6.53
C GLY A 176 -8.45 -18.00 -5.76
N VAL A 177 -9.77 -17.94 -5.56
CA VAL A 177 -10.39 -16.87 -4.77
C VAL A 177 -9.91 -16.95 -3.33
N GLY A 178 -9.35 -15.84 -2.82
CA GLY A 178 -8.79 -15.78 -1.49
C GLY A 178 -7.40 -16.42 -1.35
N LYS A 179 -6.71 -16.76 -2.45
CA LYS A 179 -5.31 -17.23 -2.44
C LYS A 179 -4.37 -16.13 -2.92
N ASN A 180 -3.06 -16.38 -2.80
CA ASN A 180 -2.00 -15.49 -3.26
C ASN A 180 -2.06 -14.09 -2.61
N LEU A 181 -2.47 -14.01 -1.34
CA LEU A 181 -2.40 -12.76 -0.58
C LEU A 181 -0.93 -12.43 -0.32
N GLN A 182 -0.50 -11.23 -0.72
CA GLN A 182 0.88 -10.79 -0.54
C GLN A 182 0.89 -9.52 0.31
N GLU A 183 1.90 -9.41 1.18
CA GLU A 183 2.12 -8.25 2.04
C GLU A 183 3.62 -8.13 2.34
N HIS A 184 4.09 -6.91 2.52
CA HIS A 184 5.47 -6.60 2.86
C HIS A 184 5.76 -6.90 4.34
N ALA A 185 6.44 -8.01 4.60
CA ALA A 185 6.94 -8.33 5.93
C ALA A 185 8.06 -7.37 6.33
N GLY A 186 7.85 -6.60 7.39
CA GLY A 186 8.77 -5.56 7.84
C GLY A 186 8.94 -5.50 9.35
N VAL A 187 10.06 -4.91 9.77
CA VAL A 187 10.37 -4.58 11.16
C VAL A 187 11.02 -3.21 11.23
N ALA A 188 11.19 -2.68 12.44
CA ALA A 188 11.75 -1.36 12.65
C ALA A 188 12.80 -1.36 13.75
N ILE A 189 13.86 -0.55 13.57
CA ILE A 189 14.81 -0.22 14.64
C ILE A 189 14.74 1.28 14.88
N SER A 190 14.70 1.68 16.15
CA SER A 190 14.60 3.08 16.56
C SER A 190 15.77 3.49 17.47
N ALA A 191 16.18 4.75 17.36
CA ALA A 191 17.25 5.34 18.15
C ALA A 191 16.78 6.64 18.81
N TYR A 192 17.31 6.95 20.01
CA TYR A 192 17.08 8.23 20.66
C TYR A 192 17.83 9.34 19.95
N LEU A 193 17.13 10.43 19.67
CA LEU A 193 17.65 11.59 18.96
C LEU A 193 18.10 12.68 19.94
N LYS A 194 19.29 13.22 19.67
CA LYS A 194 19.74 14.47 20.28
C LYS A 194 18.80 15.61 19.85
N PRO A 195 18.68 16.70 20.63
CA PRO A 195 17.79 17.81 20.30
C PRO A 195 17.92 18.34 18.86
N GLU A 196 19.15 18.46 18.36
CA GLU A 196 19.51 18.95 17.02
C GLU A 196 19.10 18.00 15.88
N ASP A 197 18.98 16.70 16.16
CA ASP A 197 18.67 15.68 15.15
C ASP A 197 17.16 15.48 14.94
N ARG A 198 16.35 16.09 15.81
CA ARG A 198 14.89 15.91 15.84
C ARG A 198 14.21 16.63 14.68
N MET A 199 13.08 16.08 14.28
CA MET A 199 12.20 16.67 13.27
C MET A 199 11.87 18.15 13.59
N LEU A 200 12.05 19.02 12.60
CA LEU A 200 11.67 20.42 12.71
C LEU A 200 10.15 20.55 12.90
N PRO A 201 9.66 21.50 13.75
CA PRO A 201 8.23 21.76 13.89
C PRO A 201 7.54 22.16 12.56
N THR A 202 8.33 22.70 11.62
CA THR A 202 7.90 23.17 10.31
C THR A 202 7.97 22.10 9.23
N ALA A 203 8.39 20.87 9.50
CA ALA A 203 8.47 19.84 8.47
C ALA A 203 7.09 19.32 8.02
N THR A 204 6.94 19.02 6.73
CA THR A 204 5.67 18.58 6.10
C THR A 204 5.21 17.16 6.45
N GLY A 205 6.14 16.28 6.85
CA GLY A 205 5.85 14.87 7.12
C GLY A 205 6.98 14.22 7.91
N TYR A 206 6.64 13.18 8.68
CA TYR A 206 7.63 12.49 9.51
C TYR A 206 8.38 11.40 8.76
N ILE A 207 7.85 10.87 7.66
CA ILE A 207 8.60 10.02 6.72
C ILE A 207 9.25 10.99 5.73
N GLN A 208 10.56 11.18 5.83
CA GLN A 208 11.27 12.20 5.06
C GLN A 208 12.15 11.62 3.94
N MET A 209 12.45 10.33 4.01
CA MET A 209 13.29 9.64 3.04
C MET A 209 12.89 8.17 2.91
N HIS A 210 12.98 7.62 1.70
CA HIS A 210 12.92 6.19 1.42
C HIS A 210 14.23 5.73 0.79
N ALA A 211 14.59 4.47 1.02
CA ALA A 211 15.63 3.77 0.28
C ALA A 211 15.09 2.47 -0.29
N ARG A 212 15.65 2.03 -1.41
CA ARG A 212 15.51 0.67 -1.91
C ARG A 212 16.89 0.13 -2.25
N TYR A 213 17.11 -1.14 -1.96
CA TYR A 213 18.40 -1.79 -2.19
C TYR A 213 18.20 -3.26 -2.50
N SER A 214 19.20 -3.88 -3.10
CA SER A 214 19.22 -5.30 -3.42
C SER A 214 19.78 -6.10 -2.25
N SER A 215 19.07 -7.12 -1.81
CA SER A 215 19.50 -8.02 -0.73
C SER A 215 20.71 -8.89 -1.11
N GLY A 216 20.95 -9.07 -2.42
CA GLY A 216 21.94 -10.00 -2.95
C GLY A 216 21.61 -11.48 -2.71
N HIS A 217 20.39 -11.78 -2.21
CA HIS A 217 19.98 -13.14 -1.95
C HIS A 217 19.71 -13.89 -3.27
N ASP A 218 20.24 -15.10 -3.39
CA ASP A 218 20.08 -15.89 -4.61
C ASP A 218 18.59 -16.16 -4.91
N GLY A 219 18.24 -16.10 -6.20
CA GLY A 219 16.84 -16.19 -6.66
C GLY A 219 15.95 -14.98 -6.33
N CYS A 220 16.51 -13.83 -5.93
CA CYS A 220 15.78 -12.57 -5.72
C CYS A 220 16.20 -11.50 -6.73
N PRO A 221 15.27 -10.66 -7.22
CA PRO A 221 15.61 -9.60 -8.16
C PRO A 221 16.35 -8.44 -7.46
N PRO A 222 16.95 -7.52 -8.21
CA PRO A 222 17.42 -6.25 -7.68
C PRO A 222 16.28 -5.44 -7.03
N THR A 223 16.62 -4.47 -6.17
CA THR A 223 15.66 -3.57 -5.49
C THR A 223 14.59 -4.28 -4.64
N ASP A 224 14.88 -5.49 -4.16
CA ASP A 224 13.93 -6.35 -3.46
C ASP A 224 13.73 -6.01 -1.98
N MET A 225 14.50 -5.06 -1.45
CA MET A 225 14.38 -4.52 -0.10
C MET A 225 14.09 -3.02 -0.10
N ALA A 226 13.39 -2.55 0.93
CA ALA A 226 13.11 -1.12 1.10
C ALA A 226 13.19 -0.69 2.56
N ILE A 227 13.47 0.60 2.75
CA ILE A 227 13.61 1.26 4.05
C ILE A 227 12.85 2.59 3.99
N SER A 228 12.04 2.88 5.00
CA SER A 228 11.53 4.22 5.30
C SER A 228 12.30 4.81 6.47
N VAL A 229 12.76 6.05 6.30
CA VAL A 229 13.43 6.83 7.34
C VAL A 229 12.42 7.79 7.96
N LEU A 230 12.11 7.57 9.23
CA LEU A 230 11.13 8.31 9.99
C LEU A 230 11.86 9.23 10.99
N ALA A 231 11.63 10.53 10.88
CA ALA A 231 12.15 11.55 11.80
C ALA A 231 11.44 11.56 13.17
N LYS A 232 10.34 10.81 13.32
CA LYS A 232 9.72 10.48 14.61
C LYS A 232 8.96 9.14 14.56
N SER A 233 8.95 8.38 15.66
CA SER A 233 8.26 7.08 15.73
C SER A 233 6.78 7.15 16.12
N ALA A 234 6.36 8.19 16.85
CA ALA A 234 4.97 8.34 17.31
C ALA A 234 4.58 9.80 17.60
N TRP A 235 3.34 10.04 18.03
CA TRP A 235 2.81 11.39 18.31
C TRP A 235 3.12 11.89 19.73
N HIS A 236 3.37 11.00 20.68
CA HIS A 236 3.64 11.34 22.09
C HIS A 236 5.09 11.82 22.33
N PRO A 237 5.40 12.44 23.49
CA PRO A 237 6.70 13.08 23.74
C PRO A 237 7.92 12.17 23.54
N ILE A 238 7.84 10.90 23.92
CA ILE A 238 8.93 9.93 23.68
C ILE A 238 9.08 9.65 22.18
N GLY A 239 7.97 9.42 21.46
CA GLY A 239 8.00 9.15 20.02
C GLY A 239 8.57 10.30 19.18
N LYS A 240 8.40 11.54 19.63
CA LYS A 240 9.03 12.74 19.00
C LYS A 240 10.54 12.81 19.20
N ARG A 241 11.11 11.97 20.05
CA ARG A 241 12.55 11.89 20.36
C ARG A 241 13.21 10.64 19.80
N LEU A 242 12.48 9.86 18.99
CA LEU A 242 12.96 8.62 18.42
C LEU A 242 12.97 8.73 16.89
N GLY A 243 14.11 8.50 16.27
CA GLY A 243 14.22 8.29 14.83
C GLY A 243 14.07 6.80 14.54
N THR A 244 13.40 6.44 13.45
CA THR A 244 13.13 5.04 13.12
C THR A 244 13.53 4.73 11.69
N LEU A 245 14.24 3.62 11.51
CA LEU A 245 14.40 2.96 10.22
C LEU A 245 13.43 1.78 10.19
N ASN A 246 12.35 1.92 9.42
CA ASN A 246 11.40 0.86 9.14
C ASN A 246 11.80 0.19 7.84
N PHE A 247 11.92 -1.13 7.79
CA PHE A 247 12.41 -1.83 6.60
C PHE A 247 11.67 -3.14 6.38
N TRP A 248 11.55 -3.52 5.12
CA TRP A 248 10.74 -4.67 4.72
C TRP A 248 11.29 -5.35 3.48
N VAL A 249 10.82 -6.59 3.28
CA VAL A 249 10.95 -7.30 2.01
C VAL A 249 9.96 -6.70 1.01
N ASN A 250 10.47 -6.01 -0.01
CA ASN A 250 9.68 -5.28 -1.00
C ASN A 250 9.22 -6.17 -2.16
N ARG A 251 10.04 -7.16 -2.55
CA ARG A 251 9.60 -8.26 -3.42
C ARG A 251 9.43 -9.54 -2.61
N VAL A 252 8.18 -9.86 -2.28
CA VAL A 252 7.81 -10.99 -1.42
C VAL A 252 7.57 -12.28 -2.19
N TYR A 253 7.82 -13.41 -1.52
CA TYR A 253 7.53 -14.76 -2.03
C TYR A 253 6.55 -15.52 -1.15
N SER A 254 6.48 -15.20 0.14
CA SER A 254 5.45 -15.71 1.04
C SER A 254 4.09 -15.26 0.56
N THR A 255 3.12 -16.17 0.56
CA THR A 255 1.75 -15.87 0.16
C THR A 255 0.76 -16.45 1.16
N GLY A 256 -0.16 -15.61 1.59
CA GLY A 256 -1.24 -15.96 2.48
C GLY A 256 -2.55 -16.27 1.80
N THR A 257 -3.60 -16.30 2.62
CA THR A 257 -4.97 -16.59 2.22
C THR A 257 -5.99 -15.73 2.95
N VAL A 258 -7.12 -15.52 2.30
CA VAL A 258 -8.37 -14.99 2.85
C VAL A 258 -9.44 -16.07 2.71
N SER A 259 -10.10 -16.45 3.81
CA SER A 259 -11.20 -17.43 3.83
C SER A 259 -12.39 -16.92 4.64
N LEU A 260 -13.57 -17.49 4.42
CA LEU A 260 -14.74 -17.17 5.24
C LEU A 260 -14.77 -18.06 6.49
N LYS A 261 -15.15 -17.47 7.63
CA LYS A 261 -15.56 -18.22 8.84
C LYS A 261 -17.07 -18.45 8.92
N SER A 262 -17.83 -17.64 8.18
CA SER A 262 -19.30 -17.63 8.19
C SER A 262 -19.82 -17.12 6.85
N SER A 263 -21.06 -17.48 6.52
CA SER A 263 -21.81 -16.86 5.43
C SER A 263 -22.33 -15.45 5.78
N SER A 264 -22.34 -15.10 7.07
CA SER A 264 -22.73 -13.77 7.56
C SER A 264 -21.67 -12.72 7.24
N HIS A 265 -22.08 -11.57 6.68
CA HIS A 265 -21.17 -10.44 6.43
C HIS A 265 -20.80 -9.66 7.70
N PHE A 266 -21.44 -9.95 8.85
CA PHE A 266 -21.04 -9.39 10.15
C PHE A 266 -19.78 -10.04 10.73
N ILE A 267 -19.40 -11.20 10.20
CA ILE A 267 -18.19 -11.91 10.61
C ILE A 267 -17.11 -11.62 9.57
N GLU A 268 -16.03 -10.98 10.01
CA GLU A 268 -14.87 -10.71 9.17
C GLU A 268 -14.27 -12.02 8.62
N PRO A 269 -13.70 -12.01 7.40
CA PRO A 269 -12.99 -13.16 6.89
C PRO A 269 -11.77 -13.46 7.76
N GLU A 270 -11.36 -14.72 7.76
CA GLU A 270 -10.05 -15.09 8.27
C GLU A 270 -8.98 -14.63 7.29
N VAL A 271 -8.00 -13.89 7.80
CA VAL A 271 -6.85 -13.44 7.02
C VAL A 271 -5.62 -14.05 7.64
N ASN A 272 -4.95 -14.91 6.89
CA ASN A 272 -3.63 -15.41 7.23
C ASN A 272 -2.65 -14.88 6.18
N PHE A 273 -1.80 -13.93 6.55
CA PHE A 273 -0.77 -13.42 5.64
C PHE A 273 0.35 -14.43 5.39
N ASP A 274 0.53 -15.39 6.31
CA ASP A 274 1.59 -16.40 6.24
C ASP A 274 2.98 -15.77 6.02
N MET A 275 3.24 -14.65 6.68
CA MET A 275 4.47 -13.89 6.49
C MET A 275 5.68 -14.75 6.88
N LEU A 276 6.72 -14.68 6.05
CA LEU A 276 7.97 -15.42 6.23
C LEU A 276 7.83 -16.94 6.08
N SER A 277 6.74 -17.43 5.47
CA SER A 277 6.61 -18.85 5.14
C SER A 277 7.55 -19.30 4.01
N ASP A 278 7.99 -18.37 3.15
CA ASP A 278 9.12 -18.60 2.25
C ASP A 278 10.42 -18.17 2.92
N GLN A 279 11.38 -19.09 2.99
CA GLN A 279 12.67 -18.87 3.66
C GLN A 279 13.45 -17.67 3.06
N ARG A 280 13.27 -17.36 1.77
CA ARG A 280 13.92 -16.19 1.15
C ARG A 280 13.50 -14.89 1.82
N ASP A 281 12.24 -14.77 2.23
CA ASP A 281 11.76 -13.57 2.92
C ASP A 281 12.35 -13.48 4.33
N ALA A 282 12.38 -14.60 5.06
CA ALA A 282 12.94 -14.68 6.41
C ALA A 282 14.43 -14.32 6.44
N GLU A 283 15.22 -14.90 5.53
CA GLU A 283 16.67 -14.65 5.45
C GLU A 283 16.98 -13.21 5.06
N ARG A 284 16.26 -12.65 4.08
CA ARG A 284 16.43 -11.26 3.66
C ARG A 284 16.06 -10.29 4.79
N LEU A 285 14.98 -10.54 5.54
CA LEU A 285 14.60 -9.69 6.66
C LEU A 285 15.62 -9.75 7.82
N LYS A 286 16.17 -10.95 8.10
CA LYS A 286 17.26 -11.12 9.07
C LYS A 286 18.53 -10.34 8.66
N ASN A 287 18.90 -10.41 7.38
CA ASN A 287 20.06 -9.69 6.86
C ASN A 287 19.82 -8.17 6.88
N ALA A 288 18.62 -7.72 6.51
CA ALA A 288 18.21 -6.32 6.62
C ALA A 288 18.29 -5.82 8.07
N PHE A 289 17.86 -6.62 9.05
CA PHE A 289 17.99 -6.24 10.45
C PHE A 289 19.45 -5.98 10.84
N ARG A 290 20.37 -6.86 10.44
CA ARG A 290 21.81 -6.66 10.70
C ARG A 290 22.37 -5.45 9.97
N PHE A 291 21.95 -5.21 8.73
CA PHE A 291 22.36 -4.05 7.95
C PHE A 291 21.89 -2.75 8.62
N VAL A 292 20.61 -2.65 8.95
CA VAL A 292 20.03 -1.46 9.60
C VAL A 292 20.60 -1.25 11.01
N ALA A 293 20.89 -2.32 11.76
CA ALA A 293 21.60 -2.21 13.03
C ALA A 293 23.01 -1.63 12.89
N ARG A 294 23.73 -1.90 11.77
CA ARG A 294 25.01 -1.25 11.48
C ARG A 294 24.82 0.22 11.09
N LEU A 295 23.84 0.52 10.23
CA LEU A 295 23.51 1.89 9.82
C LEU A 295 23.21 2.80 11.01
N ILE A 296 22.46 2.33 12.01
CA ILE A 296 22.16 3.13 13.21
C ILE A 296 23.39 3.42 14.07
N ASN A 297 24.42 2.57 13.99
CA ASN A 297 25.71 2.78 14.66
C ASN A 297 26.74 3.48 13.76
N HIS A 298 26.32 3.95 12.58
CA HIS A 298 27.18 4.72 11.70
C HIS A 298 27.65 6.02 12.39
N LYS A 299 28.84 6.51 12.03
CA LYS A 299 29.47 7.66 12.73
C LYS A 299 28.91 9.02 12.34
N ALA A 300 28.24 9.10 11.20
CA ALA A 300 27.64 10.31 10.66
C ALA A 300 26.51 10.86 11.55
#